data_AF-A0AAJ1WMG9-F1
#
_entry.id   AF-A0AAJ1WMG9-F1
#
_cell.length_a   1.000
_cell.length_b   1.000
_cell.length_c   1.000
_cell.angle_alpha   90.00
_cell.angle_beta   90.00
_cell.angle_gamma   90.00
#
_symmetry.space_group_name_H-M   'P 1'
#
loop_
_entity.id
_entity.type
_entity.pdbx_description
1 polymer ?
#
loop_
_entity_poly.entity_id
_entity_poly.type
_entity_poly.pdbx_seq_one_letter_code
_entity_poly.pdbx_strand_id
1 'polypeptide(L)' 'MTSFVGVPAVAVPAGTADGLPRGVRLVGRAFREDLCLDAAQAIEDRLGVLTPVDPRAGRQSASR' A
#
# COMPACT_ATOMS: atom_id res chain seq x y z
N MET A 1 -6.22 11.11 6.82
CA MET A 1 -7.47 11.38 7.56
C MET A 1 -8.25 10.07 7.78
N THR A 2 -7.68 9.16 8.57
CA THR A 2 -8.32 7.90 9.04
C THR A 2 -8.01 7.70 10.53
N SER A 3 -6.79 8.10 10.93
CA SER A 3 -6.30 8.06 12.32
C SER A 3 -7.18 8.76 13.36
N PHE A 4 -8.10 9.65 12.95
CA PHE A 4 -8.98 10.39 13.87
C PHE A 4 -10.41 9.82 13.91
N VAL A 5 -10.80 9.00 12.92
CA VAL A 5 -12.19 8.51 12.75
C VAL A 5 -12.31 7.01 13.10
N GLY A 6 -11.18 6.32 13.33
CA GLY A 6 -11.17 4.91 13.76
C GLY A 6 -11.65 3.92 12.70
N VAL A 7 -11.67 4.33 11.42
CA VAL A 7 -12.07 3.48 10.30
C VAL A 7 -10.90 2.65 9.78
N PRO A 8 -11.14 1.40 9.34
CA PRO A 8 -10.08 0.55 8.81
C PRO A 8 -9.53 1.14 7.51
N ALA A 9 -8.22 0.98 7.32
CA ALA A 9 -7.55 1.37 6.11
C ALA A 9 -6.35 0.46 5.85
N VAL A 10 -6.11 0.13 4.59
CA VAL A 10 -4.97 -0.67 4.14
C VAL A 10 -4.26 0.06 3.01
N ALA A 11 -2.93 0.09 3.06
CA ALA A 11 -2.11 0.63 2.00
C ALA A 11 -1.58 -0.52 1.15
N VAL A 12 -1.70 -0.42 -0.17
CA VAL A 12 -1.22 -1.43 -1.11
C VAL A 12 -0.34 -0.80 -2.19
N PRO A 13 0.70 -1.50 -2.68
CA PRO A 13 1.47 -1.07 -3.84
C PRO A 13 0.58 -0.95 -5.09
N ALA A 14 0.90 0.03 -5.94
CA ALA A 14 0.14 0.33 -7.15
C ALA A 14 1.06 0.55 -8.37
N GLY A 15 2.20 -0.14 -8.41
CA GLY A 15 3.19 -0.02 -9.48
C GLY A 15 4.32 0.96 -9.19
N THR A 16 5.14 1.18 -10.21
CA THR A 16 6.16 2.23 -10.24
C THR A 16 5.84 3.20 -11.36
N ALA A 17 6.26 4.44 -11.21
CA ALA A 17 6.30 5.36 -12.34
C ALA A 17 7.34 6.44 -12.13
N ASP A 18 8.01 6.79 -13.23
CA ASP A 18 9.26 7.55 -13.23
C ASP A 18 10.35 6.89 -12.37
N GLY A 19 10.32 5.56 -12.27
CA GLY A 19 11.22 4.77 -11.43
C GLY A 19 10.91 4.80 -9.93
N LEU A 20 9.87 5.51 -9.50
CA LEU A 20 9.50 5.64 -8.08
C LEU A 20 8.31 4.74 -7.72
N PRO A 21 8.32 4.07 -6.56
CA PRO A 21 7.19 3.25 -6.12
C PRO A 21 5.97 4.12 -5.81
N ARG A 22 4.79 3.61 -6.19
CA ARG A 22 3.49 4.21 -5.90
C ARG A 22 2.64 3.24 -5.11
N GLY A 23 1.73 3.79 -4.32
CA GLY A 23 0.76 3.03 -3.55
C GLY A 23 -0.55 3.79 -3.42
N VAL A 24 -1.61 3.04 -3.14
CA VAL A 24 -2.93 3.60 -2.84
C VAL A 24 -3.36 3.18 -1.44
N ARG A 25 -4.23 3.98 -0.82
CA ARG A 25 -4.83 3.65 0.47
C ARG A 25 -6.32 3.40 0.27
N LEU A 26 -6.75 2.20 0.60
CA LEU A 26 -8.15 1.84 0.72
C LEU A 26 -8.64 2.23 2.11
N VAL A 27 -9.82 2.82 2.20
CA VAL A 27 -10.46 3.19 3.46
C VAL A 27 -11.85 2.58 3.47
N GLY A 28 -12.12 1.73 4.46
CA GLY A 28 -13.37 1.01 4.61
C GLY A 28 -14.34 1.69 5.57
N ARG A 29 -15.52 1.09 5.70
CA ARG A 29 -16.48 1.41 6.78
C ARG A 29 -15.98 0.79 8.09
N ALA A 30 -16.43 1.32 9.24
CA ALA A 30 -16.07 0.79 10.55
C ALA A 30 -16.39 -0.72 10.67
N PHE A 31 -15.49 -1.48 11.31
CA PHE A 31 -15.60 -2.92 11.54
C PHE A 31 -15.65 -3.79 10.26
N ARG A 32 -15.18 -3.26 9.13
CA ARG A 32 -15.10 -3.96 7.83
C ARG A 32 -13.68 -4.11 7.34
N GLU A 33 -12.80 -4.54 8.23
CA GLU A 33 -11.43 -4.94 7.91
C GLU A 33 -11.40 -6.03 6.84
N ASP A 34 -12.39 -6.94 6.87
CA ASP A 34 -12.61 -7.99 5.86
C ASP A 34 -12.65 -7.41 4.45
N LEU A 35 -13.50 -6.41 4.20
CA LEU A 35 -13.65 -5.80 2.88
C LEU A 35 -12.42 -5.00 2.47
N CYS A 36 -11.73 -4.37 3.43
CA CYS A 36 -10.47 -3.69 3.15
C CYS A 36 -9.41 -4.68 2.65
N LEU A 37 -9.29 -5.83 3.32
CA LEU A 37 -8.32 -6.86 2.97
C LEU A 37 -8.70 -7.58 1.68
N ASP A 38 -9.97 -7.89 1.45
CA ASP A 38 -10.45 -8.46 0.18
C ASP A 38 -10.15 -7.54 -1.01
N ALA A 39 -10.38 -6.23 -0.84
CA ALA A 39 -10.07 -5.24 -1.87
C ALA A 39 -8.56 -5.09 -2.08
N ALA A 40 -7.74 -5.19 -1.03
CA ALA A 40 -6.29 -5.23 -1.15
C ALA A 40 -5.83 -6.47 -1.94
N GLN A 41 -6.34 -7.65 -1.60
CA GLN A 41 -6.06 -8.90 -2.31
C GLN A 41 -6.43 -8.76 -3.79
N ALA A 42 -7.60 -8.22 -4.11
CA ALA A 42 -8.04 -8.02 -5.49
C ALA A 42 -7.17 -7.03 -6.28
N ILE A 43 -6.40 -6.16 -5.61
CA ILE A 43 -5.40 -5.30 -6.25
C ILE A 43 -4.10 -6.08 -6.47
N GLU A 44 -3.63 -6.80 -5.45
CA GLU A 44 -2.42 -7.63 -5.53
C GLU A 44 -2.56 -8.74 -6.57
N ASP A 45 -3.72 -9.37 -6.70
CA ASP A 45 -4.00 -10.40 -7.72
C ASP A 45 -3.86 -9.84 -9.15
N ARG A 46 -4.16 -8.54 -9.34
CA ARG A 46 -4.09 -7.88 -10.65
C ARG A 46 -2.71 -7.29 -10.95
N LEU A 47 -2.02 -6.78 -9.94
CA LEU A 47 -0.75 -6.06 -10.09
C LEU A 47 0.48 -6.92 -9.76
N GLY A 48 0.27 -8.05 -9.11
CA GLY A 48 1.31 -8.86 -8.48
C GLY A 48 1.74 -8.30 -7.12
N VAL A 49 2.51 -9.10 -6.38
CA VAL A 49 3.17 -8.66 -5.15
C VAL A 49 4.36 -7.77 -5.53
N LEU A 50 4.17 -6.46 -5.42
CA LEU A 50 5.21 -5.48 -5.72
C LEU A 50 5.90 -5.09 -4.42
N THR A 51 7.19 -5.40 -4.31
CA THR A 51 8.00 -4.92 -3.19
C THR A 51 8.52 -3.52 -3.52
N PRO A 52 8.08 -2.45 -2.82
CA PRO A 52 8.49 -1.08 -3.16
C PRO A 52 9.98 -0.79 -2.99
N VAL A 53 10.69 -1.67 -2.28
CA VAL A 53 12.12 -1.60 -2.00
C VAL A 53 12.73 -2.95 -2.34
N ASP A 54 13.81 -2.97 -3.12
CA ASP A 54 14.67 -4.15 -3.23
C ASP A 54 15.54 -4.25 -1.96
N PRO A 55 15.38 -5.28 -1.11
CA PRO A 55 16.13 -5.41 0.13
C PRO A 55 17.65 -5.52 -0.05
N ARG A 56 18.14 -5.84 -1.26
CA ARG A 56 19.59 -5.90 -1.55
C ARG A 56 20.18 -4.58 -2.09
N ALA A 57 19.36 -3.55 -2.30
CA ALA A 57 19.78 -2.21 -2.74
C ALA A 57 19.84 -1.18 -1.58
N GLY A 58 19.92 -1.64 -0.34
CA GLY A 58 19.93 -0.82 0.88
C GLY A 58 21.20 0.02 1.08
N ARG A 59 21.41 1.05 0.25
CA ARG A 59 22.27 2.20 0.58
C ARG A 59 21.70 3.52 0.05
N GLN A 60 20.40 3.76 0.28
CA GLN A 60 19.79 5.08 0.06
C GLN A 60 18.99 5.52 1.27
N SER A 61 19.72 5.87 2.33
CA SER A 61 19.29 6.81 3.36
C SER A 61 20.42 7.84 3.54
N ALA A 62 20.70 8.61 2.49
CA ALA A 62 21.64 9.72 2.56
C ALA A 62 21.35 10.78 1.47
N SER A 63 20.28 11.53 1.65
CA SER A 63 20.18 12.96 1.31
C SER A 63 19.02 13.46 2.15
N ARG A 64 19.24 14.27 3.19
CA ARG A 64 19.22 15.74 3.10
C ARG A 64 18.03 16.23 2.29
#